data_AF-A0A011NZG0-F1
#
_entry.id   AF-A0A011NZG0-F1
#
_cell.length_a   1.000
_cell.length_b   1.000
_cell.length_c   1.000
_cell.angle_alpha   90.00
_cell.angle_beta   90.00
_cell.angle_gamma   90.00
#
_symmetry.space_group_name_H-M   'P 1'
#
loop_
_entity.id
_entity.type
_entity.pdbx_description
1 polymer ?
#
loop_
_entity_poly.entity_id
_entity_poly.type
_entity_poly.pdbx_seq_one_letter_code
_entity_poly.pdbx_strand_id
1 'polypeptide(L)'
;MLKRAALARALALDPALLFLDEPTAGLDPVSAGAFDELVVQLKESLKLTVVMVTHDLDTLWSATDRVAFLGEKRVIGYAPMRELTVAEHPLIRAYFEGPRGRAAREQACRAK
;
A
#
# COMPACT_ATOMS: atom_id res chain seq x y z
N MET A 1 -10.66 -2.43 16.06
CA MET A 1 -10.20 -3.75 16.54
C MET A 1 -10.43 -4.90 15.56
N LEU A 2 -11.56 -4.95 14.84
CA LEU A 2 -11.90 -6.07 13.95
C LEU A 2 -10.81 -6.42 12.91
N LYS A 3 -10.24 -5.42 12.23
CA LYS A 3 -9.17 -5.62 11.22
C LYS A 3 -7.90 -6.24 11.80
N ARG A 4 -7.50 -5.84 13.02
CA ARG A 4 -6.34 -6.42 13.72
C ARG A 4 -6.57 -7.87 14.12
N ALA A 5 -7.78 -8.21 14.57
CA ALA A 5 -8.14 -9.60 14.86
C ALA A 5 -8.14 -10.47 13.58
N ALA A 6 -8.63 -9.93 12.46
CA ALA A 6 -8.59 -10.62 11.17
C ALA A 6 -7.15 -10.86 10.68
N LEU A 7 -6.26 -9.87 10.85
CA LEU A 7 -4.84 -9.99 10.55
C LEU A 7 -4.18 -11.07 11.43
N ALA A 8 -4.42 -11.04 12.74
CA ALA A 8 -3.90 -12.06 13.66
C ALA A 8 -4.36 -13.47 13.29
N ARG A 9 -5.64 -13.63 12.87
CA ARG A 9 -6.16 -14.90 12.37
C ARG A 9 -5.43 -15.38 11.11
N ALA A 10 -5.13 -14.49 10.18
CA ALA A 10 -4.39 -14.85 8.97
C ALA A 10 -2.95 -15.28 9.28
N LEU A 11 -2.34 -14.67 10.30
CA LEU A 11 -0.98 -14.99 10.76
C LEU A 11 -0.88 -16.24 11.63
N ALA A 12 -1.99 -16.74 12.17
CA ALA A 12 -2.00 -17.86 13.10
C ALA A 12 -1.43 -19.17 12.53
N LEU A 13 -1.39 -19.31 11.20
CA LEU A 13 -0.86 -20.47 10.49
C LEU A 13 0.62 -20.33 10.07
N ASP A 14 1.31 -19.30 10.55
CA ASP A 14 2.70 -18.97 10.16
C ASP A 14 2.91 -18.98 8.64
N PRO A 15 2.11 -18.21 7.87
CA PRO A 15 2.17 -18.25 6.41
C PRO A 15 3.46 -17.61 5.91
N ALA A 16 4.06 -18.09 4.81
CA ALA A 16 5.16 -17.37 4.16
C ALA A 16 4.70 -16.13 3.36
N LEU A 17 3.41 -16.10 2.97
CA LEU A 17 2.80 -15.09 2.11
C LEU A 17 1.43 -14.68 2.64
N LEU A 18 1.22 -13.38 2.81
CA LEU A 18 -0.01 -12.77 3.30
C LEU A 18 -0.66 -11.92 2.21
N PHE A 19 -1.94 -12.17 1.93
CA PHE A 19 -2.75 -11.34 1.04
C PHE A 19 -3.67 -10.41 1.85
N LEU A 20 -3.65 -9.13 1.52
CA LEU A 20 -4.49 -8.10 2.12
C LEU A 20 -5.31 -7.40 1.04
N ASP A 21 -6.63 -7.51 1.11
CA ASP A 21 -7.54 -6.81 0.21
C ASP A 21 -8.18 -5.62 0.94
N GLU A 22 -7.83 -4.41 0.53
CA GLU A 22 -8.28 -3.13 1.10
C GLU A 22 -8.25 -3.13 2.65
N PRO A 23 -7.06 -3.35 3.26
CA PRO A 23 -6.98 -3.60 4.70
C PRO A 23 -7.36 -2.38 5.53
N THR A 24 -7.04 -1.17 5.05
CA THR A 24 -7.32 0.11 5.71
C THR A 24 -8.74 0.64 5.44
N ALA A 25 -9.51 0.00 4.55
CA ALA A 25 -10.86 0.46 4.23
C ALA A 25 -11.77 0.49 5.47
N GLY A 26 -12.44 1.64 5.66
CA GLY A 26 -13.34 1.90 6.77
C GLY A 26 -12.63 2.31 8.08
N LEU A 27 -11.31 2.52 8.04
CA LEU A 27 -10.56 3.14 9.14
C LEU A 27 -10.46 4.65 8.94
N ASP A 28 -10.36 5.40 10.05
CA ASP A 28 -9.95 6.79 10.01
C ASP A 28 -8.45 6.91 9.65
N PRO A 29 -7.97 8.07 9.16
CA PRO A 29 -6.58 8.23 8.72
C PRO A 29 -5.52 7.87 9.77
N VAL A 30 -5.79 8.12 11.05
CA VAL A 30 -4.84 7.82 12.14
C VAL A 30 -4.76 6.31 12.35
N SER A 31 -5.92 5.64 12.42
CA SER A 31 -5.98 4.18 12.54
C SER A 31 -5.43 3.46 11.31
N ALA A 32 -5.60 4.02 10.11
CA ALA A 32 -5.03 3.50 8.86
C ALA A 32 -3.51 3.54 8.89
N GLY A 33 -2.91 4.69 9.22
CA GLY A 33 -1.45 4.81 9.35
C GLY A 33 -0.87 3.86 10.41
N ALA A 34 -1.52 3.75 11.57
CA ALA A 34 -1.11 2.79 12.60
C ALA A 34 -1.28 1.31 12.18
N PHE A 35 -2.17 1.02 11.22
CA PHE A 35 -2.31 -0.32 10.66
C PHE A 35 -1.20 -0.60 9.64
N ASP A 36 -0.85 0.38 8.81
CA ASP A 36 0.25 0.28 7.85
C ASP A 36 1.58 0.04 8.54
N GLU A 37 1.88 0.82 9.59
CA GLU A 37 3.07 0.61 10.44
C GLU A 37 3.12 -0.80 11.03
N LEU A 38 1.98 -1.30 11.51
CA LEU A 38 1.87 -2.66 12.04
C LEU A 38 2.18 -3.71 10.97
N VAL A 39 1.66 -3.55 9.75
CA VAL A 39 1.94 -4.49 8.64
C VAL A 39 3.42 -4.50 8.30
N VAL A 40 4.07 -3.34 8.24
CA VAL A 40 5.52 -3.23 7.98
C VAL A 40 6.32 -3.91 9.08
N GLN A 41 6.00 -3.65 10.35
CA GLN A 41 6.67 -4.29 11.49
C GLN A 41 6.54 -5.82 11.47
N LEU A 42 5.35 -6.33 11.13
CA LEU A 42 5.10 -7.77 11.03
C LEU A 42 5.86 -8.40 9.86
N LYS A 43 5.88 -7.74 8.71
CA LYS A 43 6.68 -8.15 7.54
C LYS A 43 8.14 -8.34 7.92
N GLU A 44 8.74 -7.36 8.59
CA GLU A 44 10.15 -7.39 8.99
C GLU A 44 10.43 -8.43 10.07
N SER A 45 9.59 -8.49 11.11
CA SER A 45 9.80 -9.36 12.27
C SER A 45 9.62 -10.85 11.92
N LEU A 46 8.63 -11.15 11.08
CA LEU A 46 8.24 -12.52 10.73
C LEU A 46 8.79 -12.96 9.37
N LYS A 47 9.55 -12.10 8.67
CA LYS A 47 10.08 -12.33 7.32
C LYS A 47 8.99 -12.73 6.32
N LEU A 48 7.83 -12.10 6.44
CA LEU A 48 6.66 -12.38 5.60
C LEU A 48 6.79 -11.67 4.26
N THR A 49 6.27 -12.31 3.21
CA THR A 49 5.92 -11.59 1.99
C THR A 49 4.48 -11.08 2.13
N VAL A 50 4.24 -9.80 1.86
CA VAL A 50 2.90 -9.21 1.90
C VAL A 50 2.53 -8.73 0.50
N VAL A 51 1.37 -9.16 0.01
CA VAL A 51 0.74 -8.66 -1.21
C VAL A 51 -0.53 -7.94 -0.80
N MET A 52 -0.63 -6.67 -1.15
CA MET A 52 -1.73 -5.82 -0.76
C MET A 52 -2.40 -5.21 -2.00
N VAL A 53 -3.72 -5.21 -2.00
CA VAL A 53 -4.56 -4.48 -2.94
C VAL A 53 -5.11 -3.27 -2.22
N THR A 54 -4.81 -2.07 -2.71
CA THR A 54 -5.38 -0.85 -2.17
C THR A 54 -5.43 0.26 -3.22
N HIS A 55 -6.39 1.17 -3.03
CA HIS A 55 -6.46 2.46 -3.72
C HIS A 55 -5.98 3.62 -2.83
N ASP A 56 -5.55 3.36 -1.60
CA ASP A 56 -5.05 4.37 -0.68
C ASP A 56 -3.60 4.74 -1.01
N LEU A 57 -3.41 5.99 -1.43
CA LEU A 57 -2.12 6.51 -1.83
C LEU A 57 -1.14 6.61 -0.67
N ASP A 58 -1.61 6.91 0.54
CA ASP A 58 -0.74 7.06 1.71
C ASP A 58 -0.13 5.70 2.07
N THR A 59 -0.96 4.65 2.08
CA THR A 59 -0.53 3.26 2.24
C THR A 59 0.45 2.81 1.15
N LEU A 60 0.21 3.18 -0.12
CA LEU A 60 1.13 2.85 -1.22
C LEU A 60 2.52 3.47 -0.99
N TRP A 61 2.58 4.69 -0.46
CA TRP A 61 3.86 5.37 -0.17
C TRP A 61 4.56 4.87 1.10
N SER A 62 3.81 4.47 2.11
CA SER A 62 4.33 4.16 3.45
C SER A 62 4.69 2.68 3.64
N ALA A 63 3.89 1.75 3.06
CA ALA A 63 3.92 0.33 3.42
C ALA A 63 4.37 -0.61 2.30
N THR A 64 4.56 -0.11 1.07
CA THR A 64 4.88 -0.97 -0.10
C THR A 64 6.29 -0.74 -0.64
N ASP A 65 6.96 -1.83 -1.03
CA ASP A 65 8.28 -1.75 -1.68
C ASP A 65 8.16 -1.48 -3.19
N ARG A 66 7.18 -2.12 -3.85
CA ARG A 66 6.88 -2.02 -5.28
C ARG A 66 5.38 -2.08 -5.49
N VAL A 67 4.91 -1.39 -6.52
CA VAL A 67 3.49 -1.32 -6.86
C VAL A 67 3.29 -1.81 -8.30
N ALA A 68 2.38 -2.77 -8.45
CA ALA A 68 1.85 -3.16 -9.75
C ALA A 68 0.59 -2.33 -10.04
N PHE A 69 0.65 -1.48 -11.06
CA PHE A 69 -0.49 -0.66 -11.48
C PHE A 69 -1.31 -1.41 -12.52
N LEU A 70 -2.59 -1.62 -12.21
CA LEU A 70 -3.53 -2.28 -13.10
C LEU A 70 -4.34 -1.23 -13.86
N GLY A 71 -4.36 -1.36 -15.19
CA GLY A 71 -5.13 -0.52 -16.09
C GLY A 71 -5.43 -1.30 -17.38
N GLU A 72 -6.53 -0.99 -18.05
CA GLU A 72 -6.87 -1.66 -19.33
C GLU A 72 -6.91 -3.20 -19.23
N LYS A 73 -7.33 -3.73 -18.07
CA LYS A 73 -7.36 -5.17 -17.76
C LYS A 73 -5.98 -5.87 -17.78
N ARG A 74 -4.89 -5.11 -17.67
CA ARG A 74 -3.50 -5.62 -17.64
C ARG A 74 -2.65 -4.87 -16.60
N VAL A 75 -1.49 -5.40 -16.27
CA VAL A 75 -0.49 -4.66 -15.51
C VAL A 75 0.22 -3.72 -16.47
N ILE A 76 0.03 -2.42 -16.28
CA ILE A 76 0.61 -1.37 -17.15
C ILE A 76 1.87 -0.73 -16.54
N GLY A 77 2.18 -1.04 -15.29
CA GLY A 77 3.44 -0.64 -14.63
C GLY A 77 3.74 -1.52 -13.43
N TYR A 78 5.03 -1.78 -13.17
CA TYR A 78 5.49 -2.51 -11.99
C TYR A 78 6.85 -1.99 -11.51
N ALA A 79 6.82 -1.04 -10.57
CA ALA A 79 8.00 -0.33 -10.12
C ALA A 79 7.81 0.18 -8.68
N PRO A 80 8.88 0.58 -7.98
CA PRO A 80 8.76 1.38 -6.77
C PRO A 80 7.94 2.65 -7.02
N MET A 81 7.25 3.16 -6.01
CA MET A 81 6.38 4.35 -6.13
C MET A 81 7.11 5.58 -6.73
N ARG A 82 8.40 5.75 -6.41
CA ARG A 82 9.23 6.84 -6.93
C ARG A 82 9.40 6.79 -8.45
N GLU A 83 9.51 5.60 -9.02
CA GLU A 83 9.62 5.39 -10.46
C GLU A 83 8.25 5.39 -11.13
N LEU A 84 7.24 4.83 -10.46
CA LEU A 84 5.89 4.72 -11.00
C LEU A 84 5.24 6.10 -11.19
N THR A 85 5.52 7.05 -10.29
CA THR A 85 4.94 8.40 -10.33
C THR A 85 5.52 9.31 -11.40
N VAL A 86 6.66 8.94 -11.98
CA VAL A 86 7.28 9.63 -13.13
C VAL A 86 7.09 8.87 -14.45
N ALA A 87 6.32 7.77 -14.43
CA ALA A 87 6.07 6.99 -15.63
C ALA A 87 5.28 7.78 -16.68
N GLU A 88 5.62 7.61 -17.95
CA GLU A 88 5.01 8.33 -19.07
C GLU A 88 3.58 7.85 -19.38
N HIS A 89 3.16 6.69 -18.86
CA HIS A 89 1.88 6.10 -19.20
C HIS A 89 0.70 7.02 -18.78
N PRO A 90 -0.19 7.43 -19.70
CA PRO A 90 -1.24 8.42 -19.44
C PRO A 90 -2.11 8.12 -18.23
N LEU A 91 -2.55 6.87 -18.06
CA LEU A 91 -3.37 6.44 -16.91
C LEU A 91 -2.63 6.54 -15.57
N ILE A 92 -1.35 6.14 -15.52
CA ILE A 92 -0.54 6.21 -14.31
C ILE A 92 -0.33 7.67 -13.91
N ARG A 93 0.01 8.50 -14.89
CA ARG A 93 0.18 9.94 -14.72
C ARG A 93 -1.10 10.61 -14.22
N ALA A 94 -2.24 10.34 -14.86
CA ALA A 94 -3.53 10.90 -14.44
C ALA A 94 -3.92 10.51 -13.01
N TYR A 95 -3.60 9.27 -12.60
CA TYR A 95 -3.88 8.79 -11.25
C TYR A 95 -3.02 9.50 -10.18
N PHE A 96 -1.70 9.61 -10.39
CA PHE A 96 -0.79 10.18 -9.40
C PHE A 96 -0.66 11.71 -9.45
N GLU A 97 -0.92 12.35 -10.60
CA GLU A 97 -0.90 13.82 -10.70
C GLU A 97 -2.20 14.46 -10.20
N GLY A 98 -3.24 13.67 -9.90
CA GLY A 98 -4.49 14.18 -9.31
C GLY A 98 -4.28 14.87 -7.95
N PRO A 99 -5.26 15.66 -7.46
CA PRO A 99 -5.13 16.40 -6.20
C PRO A 99 -4.74 15.53 -5.00
N ARG A 100 -5.28 14.30 -4.95
CA ARG A 100 -4.96 13.31 -3.90
C ARG A 100 -3.55 12.76 -4.03
N GLY A 101 -3.12 12.42 -5.26
CA GLY A 101 -1.77 11.93 -5.54
C GLY A 101 -0.66 12.92 -5.18
N ARG A 102 -0.87 14.20 -5.47
CA ARG A 102 0.08 15.27 -5.09
C ARG A 102 0.18 15.44 -3.57
N ALA A 103 -0.96 15.46 -2.88
CA ALA A 103 -0.99 15.61 -1.43
C ALA A 103 -0.27 14.44 -0.72
N ALA A 104 -0.56 13.20 -1.12
CA ALA A 104 0.09 12.01 -0.57
C ALA A 104 1.62 12.03 -0.80
N ARG A 105 2.07 12.42 -2.00
CA ARG A 105 3.50 12.54 -2.31
C ARG A 105 4.19 13.59 -1.44
N GLU A 106 3.58 14.76 -1.25
CA GLU A 106 4.13 15.81 -0.40
C GLU A 106 4.25 15.38 1.06
N GLN A 107 3.25 14.68 1.59
CA GLN A 107 3.29 14.13 2.94
C GLN A 107 4.38 13.06 3.09
N ALA A 108 4.48 12.13 2.15
CA ALA A 108 5.52 11.10 2.14
C ALA A 108 6.95 11.70 2.06
N CYS A 109 7.13 12.80 1.33
CA CYS A 109 8.41 13.52 1.28
C CYS A 109 8.74 14.27 2.57
N ARG A 110 7.74 14.71 3.36
CA ARG A 110 7.94 15.42 4.64
C ARG A 110 8.20 14.49 5.82
N ALA A 111 7.78 13.22 5.72
CA ALA A 111 7.93 12.23 6.78
C ALA A 111 9.31 11.52 6.81
N LYS A 112 10.26 11.95 5.95
CA LYS A 112 11.65 11.48 5.89
C LYS A 112 12.61 12.58 6.32
#